data_AF-A0A9E5BG33-F1
#
_entry.id   AF-A0A9E5BG33-F1
#
_cell.length_a   1.000
_cell.length_b   1.000
_cell.length_c   1.000
_cell.angle_alpha   90.00
_cell.angle_beta   90.00
_cell.angle_gamma   90.00
#
_symmetry.space_group_name_H-M   'P 1'
#
loop_
_entity.id
_entity.type
_entity.pdbx_description
1 polymer ?
#
loop_
_entity_poly.entity_id
_entity_poly.type
_entity_poly.pdbx_seq_one_letter_code
_entity_poly.pdbx_strand_id
1 'polypeptide(L)'
;MKKISTSIPTIIKNSQPTKKIKKDLPPSVVVFQHNNLIEARYSLTLQEKKIILWLTSQIKPDDKDFKKHMLTVREFMNLMELKGHANYKELQKITLGLMKKVLIIKEPDLKVITQVAWLSSARYEEGEGFIKLSFAPEMHPFLLQLKDRFTAISI
;
A
#
# COMPACT_ATOMS: atom_id res chain seq x y z
N MET A 1 -40.23 49.03 5.20
CA MET A 1 -38.80 48.87 4.86
C MET A 1 -38.08 48.17 6.00
N LYS A 2 -37.73 46.89 5.85
CA LYS A 2 -36.88 46.14 6.80
C LYS A 2 -35.70 45.59 6.00
N LYS A 3 -34.50 46.13 6.26
CA LYS A 3 -33.23 45.59 5.75
C LYS A 3 -32.96 44.28 6.50
N ILE A 4 -32.97 43.15 5.80
CA ILE A 4 -32.47 41.88 6.33
C ILE A 4 -31.10 41.69 5.69
N SER A 5 -30.10 42.20 6.39
CA SER A 5 -28.70 41.82 6.21
C SER A 5 -28.49 40.59 7.08
N THR A 6 -28.47 39.40 6.49
CA THR A 6 -28.08 38.18 7.18
C THR A 6 -26.89 37.56 6.47
N SER A 7 -25.75 37.83 7.07
CA SER A 7 -24.41 37.31 6.88
C SER A 7 -24.36 35.81 6.55
N ILE A 8 -23.53 35.48 5.57
CA ILE A 8 -23.07 34.14 5.24
C ILE A 8 -22.31 33.57 6.45
N PRO A 9 -22.71 32.44 7.06
CA PRO A 9 -21.84 31.74 8.00
C PRO A 9 -20.89 30.82 7.21
N THR A 10 -19.68 31.31 6.99
CA THR A 10 -18.50 30.49 6.73
C THR A 10 -18.27 29.59 7.94
N ILE A 11 -18.55 28.29 7.80
CA ILE A 11 -18.07 27.27 8.74
C ILE A 11 -17.30 26.23 7.93
N ILE A 12 -16.08 26.62 7.54
CA ILE A 12 -14.99 25.69 7.31
C ILE A 12 -14.62 25.16 8.70
N LYS A 13 -15.26 24.06 9.12
CA LYS A 13 -14.80 23.33 10.30
C LYS A 13 -13.59 22.51 9.88
N ASN A 14 -12.43 23.10 10.16
CA ASN A 14 -11.14 22.44 10.29
C ASN A 14 -11.27 21.12 11.07
N SER A 15 -11.28 19.98 10.39
CA SER A 15 -10.96 18.69 11.00
C SER A 15 -9.45 18.48 10.91
N GLN A 16 -8.73 19.13 11.84
CA GLN A 16 -7.36 18.75 12.18
C GLN A 16 -7.34 17.33 12.77
N PRO A 17 -6.20 16.61 12.64
CA PRO A 17 -6.14 15.16 12.66
C PRO A 17 -6.33 14.62 14.07
N THR A 18 -7.14 13.58 14.23
CA THR A 18 -7.27 12.83 15.49
C THR A 18 -5.98 12.05 15.77
N LYS A 19 -4.99 12.73 16.34
CA LYS A 19 -3.93 12.11 17.15
C LYS A 19 -4.60 11.47 18.37
N LYS A 20 -4.63 10.13 18.45
CA LYS A 20 -4.50 9.32 19.68
C LYS A 20 -4.73 7.81 19.42
N ILE A 21 -3.82 7.16 18.68
CA ILE A 21 -3.51 5.72 18.83
C ILE A 21 -2.02 5.51 18.47
N LYS A 22 -1.11 5.93 19.35
CA LYS A 22 0.32 5.59 19.25
C LYS A 22 0.80 5.30 20.66
N LYS A 23 0.71 4.05 21.13
CA LYS A 23 1.59 3.66 22.23
C LYS A 23 2.10 2.21 22.25
N ASP A 24 1.39 1.19 21.78
CA ASP A 24 1.84 -0.19 22.05
C ASP A 24 2.00 -1.12 20.82
N LEU A 25 2.02 -0.59 19.59
CA LEU A 25 2.16 -1.43 18.39
C LEU A 25 3.59 -1.42 17.85
N PRO A 26 4.10 -2.57 17.36
CA PRO A 26 5.44 -2.63 16.79
C PRO A 26 5.54 -1.71 15.54
N PRO A 27 6.75 -1.22 15.21
CA PRO A 27 6.96 -0.28 14.09
C PRO A 27 6.50 -0.82 12.72
N SER A 28 6.36 -2.14 12.60
CA SER A 28 5.88 -2.82 11.40
C SER A 28 4.36 -2.79 11.24
N VAL A 29 3.62 -2.28 12.21
CA VAL A 29 2.15 -2.27 12.16
C VAL A 29 1.63 -0.87 11.84
N VAL A 30 0.77 -0.80 10.83
CA VAL A 30 0.07 0.44 10.46
C VAL A 30 -1.43 0.25 10.60
N VAL A 31 -2.09 1.19 11.26
CA VAL A 31 -3.54 1.22 11.39
C VAL A 31 -4.09 2.30 10.48
N PHE A 32 -5.10 1.96 9.68
CA PHE A 32 -5.86 2.93 8.89
C PHE A 32 -7.33 2.53 8.80
N GLN A 33 -8.17 3.51 8.52
CA GLN A 33 -9.59 3.29 8.24
C GLN A 33 -9.74 2.82 6.79
N HIS A 34 -10.75 1.99 6.49
CA HIS A 34 -11.00 1.40 5.17
C HIS A 34 -10.89 2.37 3.97
N ASN A 35 -11.17 3.67 4.15
CA ASN A 35 -11.09 4.70 3.11
C ASN A 35 -9.70 5.34 2.91
N ASN A 36 -8.69 4.93 3.68
CA ASN A 36 -7.41 5.62 3.75
C ASN A 36 -6.18 4.71 3.75
N LEU A 37 -6.11 3.81 2.76
CA LEU A 37 -4.92 2.98 2.53
C LEU A 37 -3.68 3.80 2.11
N ILE A 38 -3.83 5.12 1.87
CA ILE A 38 -2.72 6.04 1.64
C ILE A 38 -1.77 6.05 2.84
N GLU A 39 -2.29 6.00 4.06
CA GLU A 39 -1.45 6.09 5.27
C GLU A 39 -0.53 4.87 5.43
N ALA A 40 -0.96 3.71 4.93
CA ALA A 40 -0.18 2.48 4.91
C ALA A 40 1.15 2.62 4.16
N ARG A 41 1.25 3.53 3.17
CA ARG A 41 2.48 3.74 2.41
C ARG A 41 3.59 4.39 3.22
N TYR A 42 3.27 5.13 4.28
CA TYR A 42 4.27 5.88 5.04
C TYR A 42 5.20 4.97 5.87
N SER A 43 4.79 3.72 6.14
CA SER A 43 5.65 2.73 6.80
C SER A 43 6.58 1.98 5.85
N LEU A 44 6.38 2.13 4.54
CA LEU A 44 7.20 1.47 3.53
C LEU A 44 8.51 2.24 3.30
N THR A 45 9.61 1.50 3.21
CA THR A 45 10.88 2.00 2.70
C THR A 45 10.74 2.35 1.21
N LEU A 46 11.70 3.09 0.67
CA LEU A 46 11.67 3.48 -0.75
C LEU A 46 11.63 2.26 -1.69
N GLN A 47 12.43 1.23 -1.41
CA GLN A 47 12.46 0.01 -2.22
C GLN A 47 11.15 -0.77 -2.13
N GLU A 48 10.56 -0.87 -0.95
CA GLU A 48 9.25 -1.53 -0.77
C GLU A 48 8.15 -0.75 -1.50
N LYS A 49 8.15 0.59 -1.44
CA LYS A 49 7.22 1.44 -2.21
C LYS A 49 7.34 1.16 -3.71
N LYS A 50 8.56 1.06 -4.22
CA LYS A 50 8.83 0.75 -5.63
C LYS A 50 8.23 -0.60 -6.02
N ILE A 51 8.39 -1.64 -5.20
CA ILE A 51 7.76 -2.97 -5.46
C ILE A 51 6.24 -2.88 -5.43
N ILE A 52 5.65 -2.23 -4.41
CA ILE A 52 4.19 -2.10 -4.33
C ILE A 52 3.64 -1.31 -5.52
N LEU A 53 4.32 -0.24 -5.95
CA LEU A 53 3.92 0.55 -7.13
C LEU A 53 4.01 -0.27 -8.40
N TRP A 54 5.10 -1.03 -8.58
CA TRP A 54 5.22 -1.93 -9.71
C TRP A 54 4.08 -2.97 -9.70
N LEU A 55 3.82 -3.62 -8.56
CA LEU A 55 2.75 -4.60 -8.43
C LEU A 55 1.36 -4.01 -8.72
N THR A 56 1.03 -2.85 -8.16
CA THR A 56 -0.27 -2.19 -8.41
C THR A 56 -0.41 -1.76 -9.87
N SER A 57 0.68 -1.40 -10.55
CA SER A 57 0.65 -1.09 -11.99
C SER A 57 0.19 -2.27 -12.85
N GLN A 58 0.47 -3.51 -12.41
CA GLN A 58 0.11 -4.74 -13.12
C GLN A 58 -1.37 -5.10 -12.97
N ILE A 59 -2.08 -4.49 -12.02
CA ILE A 59 -3.50 -4.76 -11.76
C ILE A 59 -4.35 -4.07 -12.82
N LYS A 60 -5.22 -4.85 -13.45
CA LYS A 60 -6.24 -4.32 -14.36
C LYS A 60 -7.53 -4.03 -13.58
N PRO A 61 -8.36 -3.05 -14.01
CA PRO A 61 -9.60 -2.69 -13.31
C PRO A 61 -10.58 -3.85 -13.12
N ASP A 62 -10.54 -4.83 -14.03
CA ASP A 62 -11.35 -6.03 -14.09
C ASP A 62 -10.67 -7.26 -13.46
N ASP A 63 -9.47 -7.10 -12.89
CA ASP A 63 -8.72 -8.22 -12.35
C ASP A 63 -9.37 -8.69 -11.05
N LYS A 64 -10.08 -9.82 -11.10
CA LYS A 64 -10.79 -10.43 -9.96
C LYS A 64 -9.97 -11.49 -9.24
N ASP A 65 -8.79 -11.83 -9.75
CA ASP A 65 -8.05 -13.00 -9.30
C ASP A 65 -6.80 -12.65 -8.53
N PHE A 66 -6.46 -13.55 -7.61
CA PHE A 66 -5.21 -13.64 -6.84
C PHE A 66 -4.00 -13.94 -7.75
N LYS A 67 -3.88 -13.21 -8.87
CA LYS A 67 -2.87 -13.45 -9.88
C LYS A 67 -1.48 -13.29 -9.27
N LYS A 68 -0.66 -14.29 -9.54
CA LYS A 68 0.77 -14.21 -9.26
C LYS A 68 1.38 -13.24 -10.26
N HIS A 69 1.93 -12.16 -9.77
CA HIS A 69 2.67 -11.19 -10.57
C HIS A 69 4.12 -11.67 -10.73
N MET A 70 4.60 -11.76 -11.96
CA MET A 70 5.95 -12.19 -12.27
C MET A 70 6.85 -10.97 -12.42
N LEU A 71 7.79 -10.78 -11.49
CA LEU A 71 8.81 -9.75 -11.56
C LEU A 71 10.11 -10.39 -12.00
N THR A 72 10.58 -10.05 -13.21
CA THR A 72 11.89 -10.53 -13.66
C THR A 72 13.00 -9.85 -12.86
N VAL A 73 14.12 -10.54 -12.71
CA VAL A 73 15.30 -9.96 -12.04
C VAL A 73 15.78 -8.70 -12.76
N ARG A 74 15.68 -8.67 -14.09
CA ARG A 74 16.05 -7.48 -14.88
C ARG A 74 15.16 -6.29 -14.55
N GLU A 75 13.85 -6.48 -14.49
CA GLU A 75 12.91 -5.44 -14.07
C GLU A 75 13.18 -5.00 -12.64
N PHE A 76 13.44 -5.93 -11.73
CA PHE A 76 13.81 -5.59 -10.36
C PHE A 76 15.07 -4.72 -10.29
N MET A 77 16.13 -5.09 -11.00
CA MET A 77 17.38 -4.32 -11.04
C MET A 77 17.14 -2.91 -11.59
N ASN A 78 16.34 -2.78 -12.66
CA ASN A 78 15.96 -1.50 -13.23
C ASN A 78 15.13 -0.66 -12.24
N LEU A 79 14.13 -1.28 -11.60
CA LEU A 79 13.26 -0.64 -10.62
C LEU A 79 14.07 -0.09 -9.43
N MET A 80 15.08 -0.84 -9.00
CA MET A 80 15.96 -0.46 -7.89
C MET A 80 17.16 0.40 -8.30
N GLU A 81 17.31 0.73 -9.60
CA GLU A 81 18.46 1.47 -10.15
C GLU A 81 19.81 0.81 -9.81
N LEU A 82 19.83 -0.52 -9.71
CA LEU A 82 21.01 -1.29 -9.37
C LEU A 82 21.79 -1.65 -10.65
N LYS A 83 23.11 -1.52 -10.60
CA LYS A 83 24.03 -1.97 -11.65
C LYS A 83 24.68 -3.29 -11.22
N GLY A 84 24.99 -4.16 -12.18
CA GLY A 84 25.72 -5.41 -11.95
C GLY A 84 24.82 -6.66 -11.93
N HIS A 85 25.21 -7.66 -11.14
CA HIS A 85 24.54 -8.96 -11.12
C HIS A 85 23.29 -8.98 -10.23
N ALA A 86 22.41 -9.94 -10.51
CA ALA A 86 21.18 -10.21 -9.79
C ALA A 86 21.41 -10.32 -8.28
N ASN A 87 20.85 -9.39 -7.49
CA ASN A 87 20.93 -9.46 -6.04
C ASN A 87 19.65 -10.07 -5.44
N TYR A 88 19.52 -11.39 -5.53
CA TYR A 88 18.38 -12.12 -4.96
C TYR A 88 18.28 -11.97 -3.44
N LYS A 89 19.40 -11.80 -2.72
CA LYS A 89 19.41 -11.59 -1.27
C LYS A 89 18.74 -10.26 -0.90
N GLU A 90 19.04 -9.19 -1.62
CA GLU A 90 18.40 -7.90 -1.39
C GLU A 90 16.91 -7.96 -1.73
N LEU A 91 16.54 -8.62 -2.84
CA LEU A 91 15.14 -8.83 -3.19
C LEU A 91 14.38 -9.62 -2.11
N GLN A 92 14.96 -10.70 -1.58
CA GLN A 92 14.41 -11.46 -0.46
C GLN A 92 14.26 -10.62 0.81
N LYS A 93 15.22 -9.76 1.11
CA LYS A 93 15.15 -8.85 2.25
C LYS A 93 14.00 -7.86 2.11
N ILE A 94 13.80 -7.27 0.93
CA ILE A 94 12.73 -6.30 0.67
C ILE A 94 11.35 -6.99 0.76
N THR A 95 11.16 -8.13 0.09
CA THR A 95 9.88 -8.85 0.12
C THR A 95 9.56 -9.39 1.52
N LEU A 96 10.56 -9.86 2.27
CA LEU A 96 10.38 -10.24 3.67
C LEU A 96 9.98 -9.04 4.54
N GLY A 97 10.52 -7.84 4.25
CA GLY A 97 10.09 -6.59 4.86
C GLY A 97 8.60 -6.31 4.62
N LEU A 98 8.14 -6.43 3.37
CA LEU A 98 6.73 -6.28 3.00
C LEU A 98 5.83 -7.29 3.71
N MET A 99 6.25 -8.55 3.78
CA MET A 99 5.48 -9.63 4.42
C MET A 99 5.38 -9.46 5.94
N LYS A 100 6.38 -8.85 6.58
CA LYS A 100 6.39 -8.58 8.04
C LYS A 100 5.56 -7.36 8.44
N LYS A 101 5.14 -6.53 7.48
CA LYS A 101 4.37 -5.32 7.76
C LYS A 101 2.89 -5.64 7.78
N VAL A 102 2.30 -5.49 8.95
CA VAL A 102 0.87 -5.73 9.17
C VAL A 102 0.11 -4.43 9.00
N LEU A 103 -0.93 -4.50 8.20
CA LEU A 103 -1.91 -3.48 7.95
C LEU A 103 -3.15 -3.84 8.76
N ILE A 104 -3.61 -2.89 9.58
CA ILE A 104 -4.84 -3.01 10.33
C ILE A 104 -5.88 -2.12 9.66
N ILE A 105 -6.85 -2.77 9.02
CA ILE A 105 -7.98 -2.15 8.35
C ILE A 105 -9.14 -2.12 9.33
N LYS A 106 -9.69 -0.94 9.57
CA LYS A 106 -10.87 -0.76 10.43
C LYS A 106 -12.09 -0.36 9.60
N GLU A 107 -13.18 -1.08 9.82
CA GLU A 107 -14.52 -0.83 9.27
C GLU A 107 -15.49 -0.58 10.44
N PRO A 108 -15.53 0.66 10.99
CA PRO A 108 -16.27 0.95 12.22
C PRO A 108 -17.76 0.68 12.10
N ASP A 109 -18.35 0.99 10.93
CA ASP A 109 -19.78 0.81 10.66
C ASP A 109 -20.19 -0.67 10.71
N LEU A 110 -19.28 -1.56 10.29
CA LEU A 110 -19.47 -3.00 10.33
C LEU A 110 -18.95 -3.64 11.62
N LYS A 111 -18.28 -2.87 12.48
CA LYS A 111 -17.54 -3.35 13.67
C LYS A 111 -16.50 -4.44 13.32
N VAL A 112 -15.87 -4.33 12.15
CA VAL A 112 -14.85 -5.28 11.66
C VAL A 112 -13.45 -4.68 11.76
N ILE A 113 -12.48 -5.52 12.15
CA ILE A 113 -11.04 -5.22 12.14
C ILE A 113 -10.34 -6.36 11.40
N THR A 114 -9.61 -6.01 10.34
CA THR A 114 -8.83 -6.96 9.53
C THR A 114 -7.36 -6.68 9.71
N GLN A 115 -6.57 -7.72 9.99
CA GLN A 115 -5.11 -7.66 10.01
C GLN A 115 -4.57 -8.40 8.80
N VAL A 116 -3.81 -7.72 7.96
CA VAL A 116 -3.35 -8.27 6.69
C VAL A 116 -1.94 -7.80 6.37
N ALA A 117 -1.12 -8.64 5.76
CA ALA A 117 0.17 -8.22 5.22
C ALA A 117 0.02 -7.62 3.82
N TRP A 118 1.07 -6.98 3.29
CA TRP A 118 1.04 -6.56 1.87
C TRP A 118 1.02 -7.75 0.92
N LEU A 119 1.88 -8.75 1.17
CA LEU A 119 2.05 -9.92 0.31
C LEU A 119 1.64 -11.18 1.06
N SER A 120 0.88 -12.05 0.41
CA SER A 120 0.63 -13.41 0.90
C SER A 120 1.80 -14.35 0.56
N SER A 121 2.53 -14.08 -0.52
CA SER A 121 3.70 -14.89 -0.90
C SER A 121 4.70 -14.13 -1.77
N ALA A 122 5.99 -14.42 -1.58
CA ALA A 122 7.07 -14.16 -2.52
C ALA A 122 7.81 -15.47 -2.80
N ARG A 123 7.66 -16.00 -4.02
CA ARG A 123 8.21 -17.30 -4.42
C ARG A 123 9.38 -17.13 -5.38
N TYR A 124 10.49 -17.76 -5.02
CA TYR A 124 11.75 -17.76 -5.74
C TYR A 124 11.92 -19.14 -6.36
N GLU A 125 12.02 -19.20 -7.69
CA GLU A 125 12.33 -20.43 -8.41
C GLU A 125 13.73 -20.25 -9.00
N GLU A 126 14.68 -21.05 -8.53
CA GLU A 126 16.07 -20.97 -8.97
C GLU A 126 16.18 -21.28 -10.47
N GLY A 127 17.00 -20.53 -11.20
CA GLY A 127 17.22 -20.73 -12.64
C GLY A 127 16.19 -20.07 -13.56
N GLU A 128 15.00 -19.71 -13.05
CA GLU A 128 13.91 -19.14 -13.86
C GLU A 128 14.11 -17.65 -14.22
N GLY A 129 14.92 -16.92 -13.44
CA GLY A 129 15.21 -15.51 -13.70
C GLY A 129 14.09 -14.52 -13.33
N PHE A 130 13.05 -14.99 -12.64
CA PHE A 130 11.95 -14.17 -12.13
C PHE A 130 11.47 -14.64 -10.75
N ILE A 131 10.71 -13.79 -10.08
CA ILE A 131 10.03 -14.10 -8.83
C ILE A 131 8.52 -13.98 -9.00
N LYS A 132 7.76 -14.82 -8.27
CA LYS A 132 6.29 -14.77 -8.25
C LYS A 132 5.82 -14.10 -6.97
N LEU A 133 5.14 -12.97 -7.09
CA LEU A 133 4.61 -12.17 -5.99
C LEU A 133 3.08 -12.25 -5.98
N SER A 134 2.48 -12.35 -4.79
CA SER A 134 1.03 -12.34 -4.63
C SER A 134 0.64 -11.35 -3.55
N PHE A 135 -0.30 -10.46 -3.84
CA PHE A 135 -0.95 -9.66 -2.81
C PHE A 135 -1.68 -10.55 -1.81
N ALA A 136 -1.84 -10.08 -0.58
CA ALA A 136 -2.80 -10.69 0.32
C ALA A 136 -4.23 -10.52 -0.23
N PRO A 137 -5.06 -11.57 -0.23
CA PRO A 137 -6.44 -11.53 -0.72
C PRO A 137 -7.26 -10.34 -0.23
N GLU A 138 -7.14 -10.02 1.05
CA GLU A 138 -7.90 -8.96 1.73
C GLU A 138 -7.47 -7.56 1.29
N MET A 139 -6.35 -7.42 0.58
CA MET A 139 -5.92 -6.15 0.02
C MET A 139 -6.71 -5.77 -1.24
N HIS A 140 -7.28 -6.74 -1.94
CA HIS A 140 -7.88 -6.56 -3.27
C HIS A 140 -8.86 -5.37 -3.40
N PRO A 141 -9.85 -5.19 -2.50
CA PRO A 141 -10.79 -4.07 -2.58
C PRO A 141 -10.12 -2.70 -2.54
N PHE A 142 -8.90 -2.64 -2.01
CA PHE A 142 -8.14 -1.42 -1.78
C PHE A 142 -7.06 -1.19 -2.83
N LEU A 143 -6.67 -2.21 -3.62
CA LEU A 143 -5.59 -2.09 -4.60
C LEU A 143 -5.93 -1.16 -5.76
N LEU A 144 -7.19 -1.12 -6.20
CA LEU A 144 -7.65 -0.19 -7.24
C LEU A 144 -7.56 1.26 -6.77
N GLN A 145 -8.05 1.54 -5.57
CA GLN A 145 -7.91 2.87 -4.95
C GLN A 145 -6.43 3.24 -4.75
N LEU A 146 -5.59 2.24 -4.47
CA LEU A 146 -4.16 2.42 -4.32
C LEU A 146 -3.53 2.87 -5.64
N LYS A 147 -3.86 2.21 -6.75
CA LYS A 147 -3.36 2.57 -8.09
C LYS A 147 -3.65 4.03 -8.42
N ASP A 148 -4.91 4.45 -8.33
CA ASP A 148 -5.31 5.83 -8.67
C ASP A 148 -4.59 6.89 -7.81
N ARG A 149 -4.42 6.60 -6.52
CA ARG A 149 -3.83 7.55 -5.56
C ARG A 149 -2.30 7.53 -5.52
N PHE A 150 -1.66 6.45 -5.96
CA PHE A 150 -0.21 6.43 -6.17
C PHE A 150 0.18 7.23 -7.42
N THR A 151 -0.68 7.26 -8.46
CA THR A 151 -0.44 8.05 -9.67
C THR A 151 -0.75 9.54 -9.48
N ALA A 152 -1.71 9.87 -8.60
CA ALA A 152 -2.10 11.26 -8.33
C ALA A 152 -1.03 12.09 -7.58
N ILE A 153 -0.02 11.43 -6.99
CA ILE A 153 1.11 12.12 -6.36
C ILE A 153 2.33 11.87 -7.24
N SER A 154 2.48 12.72 -8.26
CA SER A 154 3.76 12.85 -8.96
C SER A 154 4.84 13.29 -7.96
N ILE A 155 5.98 12.63 -8.12
CA ILE A 155 7.29 12.89 -7.52
C ILE A 155 7.76 14.30 -7.84
#